data_AF-A0A7S0CB34-F1
#
_entry.id   AF-A0A7S0CB34-F1
#
_cell.length_a   1.000
_cell.length_b   1.000
_cell.length_c   1.000
_cell.angle_alpha   90.00
_cell.angle_beta   90.00
_cell.angle_gamma   90.00
#
_symmetry.space_group_name_H-M   'P 1'
#
loop_
_entity.id
_entity.type
_entity.pdbx_description
1 polymer ?
#
loop_
_entity_poly.entity_id
_entity_poly.type
_entity_poly.pdbx_seq_one_letter_code
_entity_poly.pdbx_strand_id
1 'polypeptide(L)'
;SKYSNTFIHGNDNRFQLPNITTGDCRLVKSHDRVSYKVMPRDYQRAVVLYRDPNDNMEANLRYLTKESLKKSLNNRLIEYCPGVDFLRWEKDDPKSYMTFVKMHTISHTRFYCHAQKYPVPSIFVTYAHLLNDPMVAFQNILMFVGYPNANVTKALIENPMKNNSIVGSLAYATFDDETCKDLDKKFKLVSLNISQCVRQATQMLQFSR
;
A
#
# COMPACT_ATOMS: atom_id res chain seq x y z
N SER A 1 14.09 -32.50 -5.90
CA SER A 1 13.29 -32.09 -7.08
C SER A 1 13.42 -30.59 -7.28
N LYS A 2 13.74 -30.15 -8.50
CA LYS A 2 13.91 -28.74 -8.86
C LYS A 2 12.54 -28.08 -8.98
N TYR A 3 12.15 -27.24 -8.01
CA TYR A 3 11.01 -26.34 -8.19
C TYR A 3 11.53 -24.99 -8.69
N SER A 4 11.32 -24.74 -9.99
CA SER A 4 11.46 -23.43 -10.61
C SER A 4 10.25 -22.59 -10.21
N ASN A 5 10.40 -21.71 -9.22
CA ASN A 5 9.39 -20.71 -8.91
C ASN A 5 9.44 -19.60 -9.96
N THR A 6 8.78 -19.83 -11.09
CA THR A 6 8.60 -18.80 -12.11
C THR A 6 7.46 -17.89 -11.65
N PHE A 7 7.81 -16.70 -11.16
CA PHE A 7 6.88 -15.64 -10.81
C PHE A 7 6.26 -15.09 -12.09
N ILE A 8 4.97 -15.31 -12.31
CA ILE A 8 4.26 -14.74 -13.45
C ILE A 8 3.56 -13.47 -13.00
N HIS A 9 4.09 -12.31 -13.42
CA HIS A 9 3.38 -11.04 -13.32
C HIS A 9 2.23 -11.04 -14.34
N GLY A 10 1.01 -11.27 -13.86
CA GLY A 10 -0.19 -10.96 -14.64
C GLY A 10 -0.42 -9.46 -14.70
N ASN A 11 -1.00 -8.98 -15.80
CA ASN A 11 -1.42 -7.58 -15.97
C ASN A 11 -2.58 -7.15 -15.06
N ASP A 12 -3.13 -8.09 -14.29
CA ASP A 12 -3.98 -7.83 -13.14
C ASP A 12 -3.13 -8.03 -11.87
N ASN A 13 -3.27 -7.20 -10.84
CA ASN A 13 -2.55 -7.29 -9.55
C ASN A 13 -2.77 -8.61 -8.75
N ARG A 14 -3.23 -9.68 -9.40
CA ARG A 14 -3.41 -11.02 -8.88
C ARG A 14 -2.12 -11.82 -9.06
N PHE A 15 -1.37 -11.98 -7.98
CA PHE A 15 -0.29 -12.97 -7.93
C PHE A 15 -0.92 -14.37 -7.99
N GLN A 16 -0.64 -15.12 -9.05
CA GLN A 16 -0.91 -16.55 -9.08
C GLN A 16 0.40 -17.28 -8.81
N LEU A 17 0.46 -17.97 -7.68
CA LEU A 17 1.46 -19.02 -7.49
C LEU A 17 1.15 -20.12 -8.53
N PRO A 18 2.13 -20.59 -9.31
CA PRO A 18 1.90 -21.67 -10.26
C PRO A 18 1.53 -22.96 -9.51
N ASN A 19 0.50 -23.64 -10.02
CA ASN A 19 -0.16 -24.85 -9.48
C ASN A 19 -1.05 -24.61 -8.25
N ILE A 20 -2.25 -24.08 -8.50
CA ILE A 20 -3.34 -24.07 -7.51
C ILE A 20 -4.47 -24.94 -8.04
N THR A 21 -4.55 -26.17 -7.54
CA THR A 21 -5.74 -27.02 -7.63
C THR A 21 -6.78 -26.52 -6.62
N THR A 22 -8.07 -26.76 -6.87
CA THR A 22 -9.16 -26.45 -5.93
C THR A 22 -8.85 -27.02 -4.54
N GLY A 23 -8.47 -26.16 -3.60
CA GLY A 23 -7.95 -26.52 -2.28
C GLY A 23 -6.78 -25.67 -1.78
N ASP A 24 -6.06 -24.97 -2.68
CA ASP A 24 -4.85 -24.23 -2.29
C ASP A 24 -5.10 -22.77 -1.88
N CYS A 25 -4.51 -22.36 -0.75
CA CYS A 25 -4.50 -20.99 -0.26
C CYS A 25 -3.93 -20.01 -1.30
N ARG A 26 -4.70 -18.97 -1.64
CA ARG A 26 -4.28 -17.92 -2.59
C ARG A 26 -3.86 -16.67 -1.84
N LEU A 27 -2.65 -16.17 -2.13
CA LEU A 27 -2.21 -14.86 -1.65
C LEU A 27 -2.58 -13.80 -2.68
N VAL A 28 -3.39 -12.82 -2.27
CA VAL A 28 -3.79 -11.69 -3.11
C VAL A 28 -3.27 -10.41 -2.49
N LYS A 29 -2.59 -9.58 -3.31
CA LYS A 29 -2.18 -8.23 -2.94
C LYS A 29 -3.17 -7.23 -3.53
N SER A 30 -3.63 -6.28 -2.74
CA SER A 30 -4.38 -5.13 -3.24
C SER A 30 -4.03 -3.87 -2.45
N HIS A 31 -4.15 -2.73 -3.11
CA HIS A 31 -4.17 -1.39 -2.49
C HIS A 31 -5.57 -0.76 -2.60
N ASP A 32 -6.56 -1.48 -3.16
CA ASP A 32 -7.94 -1.01 -3.23
C ASP A 32 -8.53 -0.94 -1.81
N ARG A 33 -9.45 0.01 -1.62
CA ARG A 33 -10.17 0.16 -0.36
C ARG A 33 -10.82 -1.15 0.07
N VAL A 34 -10.50 -1.57 1.28
CA VAL A 34 -11.10 -2.73 1.93
C VAL A 34 -12.59 -2.47 2.15
N SER A 35 -13.45 -3.09 1.34
CA SER A 35 -14.90 -3.02 1.49
C SER A 35 -15.56 -4.23 0.83
N TYR A 36 -16.73 -4.63 1.31
CA TYR A 36 -17.53 -5.72 0.73
C TYR A 36 -17.87 -5.55 -0.75
N LYS A 37 -17.87 -4.32 -1.26
CA LYS A 37 -18.20 -4.04 -2.66
C LYS A 37 -17.01 -4.30 -3.59
N VAL A 38 -15.81 -4.37 -3.04
CA VAL A 38 -14.54 -4.42 -3.79
C VAL A 38 -13.77 -5.70 -3.48
N MET A 39 -13.84 -6.19 -2.24
CA MET A 39 -13.15 -7.41 -1.81
C MET A 39 -14.12 -8.59 -1.74
N PRO A 40 -13.77 -9.72 -2.39
CA PRO A 40 -14.53 -10.97 -2.32
C PRO A 40 -14.80 -11.46 -0.89
N ARG A 41 -15.97 -12.07 -0.70
CA ARG A 41 -16.38 -12.68 0.58
C ARG A 41 -15.68 -14.01 0.89
N ASP A 42 -15.00 -14.60 -0.09
CA ASP A 42 -14.26 -15.84 0.05
C ASP A 42 -12.87 -15.64 0.67
N TYR A 43 -12.44 -14.39 0.90
CA TYR A 43 -11.23 -14.11 1.66
C TYR A 43 -11.40 -14.56 3.11
N GLN A 44 -10.48 -15.43 3.54
CA GLN A 44 -10.53 -16.02 4.88
C GLN A 44 -9.81 -15.15 5.92
N ARG A 45 -8.79 -14.40 5.51
CA ARG A 45 -7.91 -13.61 6.36
C ARG A 45 -7.35 -12.40 5.61
N ALA A 46 -7.06 -11.31 6.32
CA ALA A 46 -6.39 -10.14 5.76
C ALA A 46 -5.16 -9.74 6.58
N VAL A 47 -4.03 -9.52 5.91
CA VAL A 47 -2.84 -8.91 6.50
C VAL A 47 -2.81 -7.46 6.04
N VAL A 48 -2.99 -6.53 6.98
CA VAL A 48 -3.04 -5.09 6.69
C VAL A 48 -1.71 -4.47 7.10
N LEU A 49 -0.93 -4.03 6.11
CA LEU A 49 0.34 -3.36 6.34
C LEU A 49 0.10 -1.86 6.55
N TYR A 50 0.43 -1.36 7.74
CA TYR A 50 0.33 0.06 8.08
C TYR A 50 1.69 0.74 8.01
N ARG A 51 1.75 1.93 7.42
CA ARG A 51 2.92 2.81 7.48
C ARG A 51 2.48 4.18 7.95
N ASP A 52 3.34 4.88 8.68
CA ASP A 52 3.09 6.26 9.06
C ASP A 52 2.76 7.12 7.83
N PRO A 53 1.76 8.02 7.86
CA PRO A 53 1.41 8.83 6.71
C PRO A 53 2.57 9.67 6.16
N ASN A 54 3.41 10.26 7.02
CA ASN A 54 4.51 11.12 6.57
C ASN A 54 5.61 10.29 5.90
N ASP A 55 5.95 9.16 6.51
CA ASP A 55 6.91 8.21 5.94
C ASP A 55 6.38 7.60 4.61
N ASN A 56 5.08 7.29 4.56
CA ASN A 56 4.43 6.82 3.34
C ASN A 56 4.43 7.91 2.24
N MET A 57 4.23 9.18 2.60
CA MET A 57 4.31 10.31 1.67
C MET A 57 5.68 10.39 1.02
N GLU A 58 6.76 10.36 1.81
CA GLU A 58 8.12 10.43 1.27
C GLU A 58 8.41 9.27 0.31
N ALA A 59 8.00 8.05 0.69
CA ALA A 59 8.12 6.89 -0.17
C ALA A 59 7.34 7.03 -1.49
N ASN A 60 6.13 7.60 -1.44
CA ASN A 60 5.31 7.84 -2.62
C ASN A 60 5.92 8.89 -3.56
N LEU A 61 6.47 9.98 -3.03
CA LEU A 61 7.18 10.98 -3.85
C LEU A 61 8.40 10.38 -4.54
N ARG A 62 9.16 9.52 -3.83
CA ARG A 62 10.26 8.75 -4.44
C ARG A 62 9.77 7.74 -5.49
N TYR A 63 8.61 7.13 -5.28
CA TYR A 63 8.00 6.23 -6.27
C TYR A 63 7.59 6.97 -7.56
N LEU A 64 7.09 8.20 -7.43
CA LEU A 64 6.77 9.07 -8.57
C LEU A 64 8.02 9.55 -9.34
N THR A 65 9.23 9.48 -8.76
CA THR A 65 10.48 9.84 -9.45
C THR A 65 11.25 8.67 -10.08
N LYS A 66 11.38 7.53 -9.39
CA LYS A 66 12.43 6.53 -9.70
C LYS A 66 12.04 5.37 -10.63
N GLU A 67 10.83 4.84 -10.56
CA GLU A 67 10.46 3.59 -11.27
C GLU A 67 9.22 3.70 -12.15
N SER A 68 8.30 4.61 -11.80
CA SER A 68 7.07 4.94 -12.52
C SER A 68 7.30 5.41 -13.95
N LEU A 69 8.35 6.21 -14.18
CA LEU A 69 8.71 6.72 -15.50
C LEU A 69 9.43 5.70 -16.39
N LYS A 70 10.06 4.67 -15.80
CA LYS A 70 10.91 3.72 -16.53
C LYS A 70 10.27 2.34 -16.78
N LYS A 71 9.28 1.93 -15.98
CA LYS A 71 8.74 0.55 -16.03
C LYS A 71 7.23 0.41 -16.25
N SER A 72 6.48 1.48 -16.53
CA SER A 72 5.08 1.32 -16.98
C SER A 72 4.64 2.46 -17.89
N LEU A 73 4.18 2.11 -19.08
CA LEU A 73 2.97 2.53 -19.84
C LEU A 73 2.14 3.77 -19.46
N ASN A 74 2.53 4.64 -18.53
CA ASN A 74 1.68 5.71 -18.02
C ASN A 74 2.15 7.07 -18.54
N ASN A 75 2.00 7.25 -19.85
CA ASN A 75 2.25 8.49 -20.59
C ASN A 75 1.57 9.71 -19.92
N ARG A 76 0.46 9.49 -19.21
CA ARG A 76 -0.30 10.55 -18.54
C ARG A 76 0.46 11.27 -17.43
N LEU A 77 1.26 10.59 -16.60
CA LEU A 77 2.01 11.31 -15.56
C LEU A 77 3.09 12.20 -16.20
N ILE A 78 3.75 11.71 -17.25
CA ILE A 78 4.74 12.48 -18.02
C ILE A 78 4.06 13.68 -18.72
N GLU A 79 2.91 13.44 -19.35
CA GLU A 79 2.16 14.42 -20.11
C GLU A 79 1.60 15.54 -19.21
N TYR A 80 1.05 15.19 -18.05
CA TYR A 80 0.36 16.13 -17.17
C TYR A 80 1.24 16.68 -16.03
N CYS A 81 2.43 16.12 -15.80
CA CYS A 81 3.45 16.62 -14.86
C CYS A 81 4.80 16.90 -15.56
N PRO A 82 4.84 17.64 -16.68
CA PRO A 82 6.09 17.84 -17.43
C PRO A 82 7.08 18.64 -16.59
N GLY A 83 8.30 18.12 -16.43
CA GLY A 83 9.38 18.80 -15.70
C GLY A 83 9.20 18.90 -14.19
N VAL A 84 8.19 18.26 -13.61
CA VAL A 84 7.99 18.25 -12.15
C VAL A 84 9.03 17.33 -11.50
N ASP A 85 9.87 17.88 -10.65
CA ASP A 85 10.66 17.11 -9.69
C ASP A 85 9.82 16.87 -8.43
N PHE A 86 9.26 15.68 -8.29
CA PHE A 86 8.41 15.35 -7.13
C PHE A 86 9.14 15.43 -5.78
N LEU A 87 10.48 15.38 -5.75
CA LEU A 87 11.26 15.60 -4.52
C LEU A 87 11.42 17.08 -4.15
N ARG A 88 11.10 17.98 -5.08
CA ARG A 88 11.13 19.43 -4.89
C ARG A 88 9.77 20.09 -5.03
N TRP A 89 8.71 19.30 -5.18
CA TRP A 89 7.37 19.77 -5.51
C TRP A 89 6.84 20.82 -4.53
N GLU A 90 7.09 20.65 -3.23
CA GLU A 90 6.73 21.63 -2.20
C GLU A 90 7.29 23.03 -2.50
N LYS A 91 8.55 23.09 -2.95
CA LYS A 91 9.22 24.35 -3.25
C LYS A 91 8.75 24.94 -4.58
N ASP A 92 8.60 24.09 -5.60
CA ASP A 92 8.39 24.54 -6.98
C ASP A 92 6.89 24.80 -7.27
N ASP A 93 5.97 24.09 -6.61
CA ASP A 93 4.51 24.33 -6.66
C ASP A 93 3.83 23.94 -5.32
N PRO A 94 3.91 24.82 -4.30
CA PRO A 94 3.41 24.53 -2.95
C PRO A 94 1.90 24.29 -2.92
N LYS A 95 1.13 24.90 -3.81
CA LYS A 95 -0.34 24.81 -3.81
C LYS A 95 -0.79 23.43 -4.27
N SER A 96 -0.20 22.92 -5.37
CA SER A 96 -0.44 21.55 -5.83
C SER A 96 0.07 20.53 -4.83
N TYR A 97 1.27 20.74 -4.29
CA TYR A 97 1.85 19.87 -3.27
C TYR A 97 0.93 19.75 -2.04
N MET A 98 0.46 20.86 -1.47
CA MET A 98 -0.43 20.83 -0.30
C MET A 98 -1.77 20.13 -0.60
N THR A 99 -2.29 20.25 -1.82
CA THR A 99 -3.49 19.52 -2.23
C THR A 99 -3.22 18.02 -2.32
N PHE A 100 -2.09 17.63 -2.90
CA PHE A 100 -1.64 16.24 -2.96
C PHE A 100 -1.42 15.64 -1.57
N VAL A 101 -0.77 16.37 -0.66
CA VAL A 101 -0.58 15.97 0.74
C VAL A 101 -1.90 15.76 1.44
N LYS A 102 -2.83 16.71 1.31
CA LYS A 102 -4.17 16.58 1.89
C LYS A 102 -4.91 15.35 1.37
N MET A 103 -4.84 15.10 0.06
CA MET A 103 -5.46 13.93 -0.55
C MET A 103 -4.82 12.63 -0.04
N HIS A 104 -3.49 12.54 -0.03
CA HIS A 104 -2.74 11.40 0.51
C HIS A 104 -3.15 11.12 1.96
N THR A 105 -3.06 12.10 2.85
CA THR A 105 -3.30 11.89 4.28
C THR A 105 -4.72 11.42 4.54
N ILE A 106 -5.71 12.04 3.89
CA ILE A 106 -7.11 11.61 4.05
C ILE A 106 -7.31 10.20 3.49
N SER A 107 -6.79 9.91 2.28
CA SER A 107 -6.97 8.60 1.62
C SER A 107 -6.32 7.47 2.41
N HIS A 108 -5.09 7.70 2.89
CA HIS A 108 -4.31 6.75 3.67
C HIS A 108 -5.00 6.42 4.99
N THR A 109 -5.35 7.42 5.79
CA THR A 109 -6.05 7.22 7.07
C THR A 109 -7.41 6.56 6.86
N ARG A 110 -8.15 6.99 5.83
CA ARG A 110 -9.44 6.43 5.46
C ARG A 110 -9.35 4.95 5.10
N PHE A 111 -8.31 4.51 4.39
CA PHE A 111 -8.11 3.10 4.06
C PHE A 111 -8.09 2.23 5.33
N TYR A 112 -7.32 2.60 6.36
CA TYR A 112 -7.22 1.81 7.59
C TYR A 112 -8.50 1.81 8.43
N CYS A 113 -9.21 2.93 8.46
CA CYS A 113 -10.55 3.00 9.04
C CYS A 113 -11.49 1.94 8.42
N HIS A 114 -11.47 1.77 7.08
CA HIS A 114 -12.32 0.77 6.43
C HIS A 114 -11.77 -0.65 6.59
N ALA A 115 -10.45 -0.81 6.66
CA ALA A 115 -9.82 -2.10 6.95
C ALA A 115 -10.18 -2.63 8.35
N GLN A 116 -10.30 -1.77 9.36
CA GLN A 116 -10.73 -2.14 10.72
C GLN A 116 -12.14 -2.75 10.76
N LYS A 117 -12.98 -2.40 9.77
CA LYS A 117 -14.39 -2.81 9.67
C LYS A 117 -14.58 -3.98 8.72
N TYR A 118 -13.50 -4.51 8.15
CA TYR A 118 -13.57 -5.65 7.27
C TYR A 118 -13.94 -6.90 8.08
N PRO A 119 -14.96 -7.67 7.68
CA PRO A 119 -15.49 -8.76 8.50
C PRO A 119 -14.64 -10.02 8.51
N VAL A 120 -13.52 -10.03 7.79
CA VAL A 120 -12.61 -11.17 7.80
C VAL A 120 -11.61 -10.95 8.93
N PRO A 121 -11.19 -12.01 9.63
CA PRO A 121 -10.09 -11.93 10.58
C PRO A 121 -8.92 -11.17 9.96
N SER A 122 -8.44 -10.15 10.66
CA SER A 122 -7.39 -9.26 10.16
C SER A 122 -6.28 -9.09 11.18
N ILE A 123 -5.03 -9.09 10.71
CA ILE A 123 -3.88 -8.66 11.50
C ILE A 123 -3.34 -7.35 10.92
N PHE A 124 -3.07 -6.38 11.79
CA PHE A 124 -2.45 -5.11 11.43
C PHE A 124 -0.98 -5.15 11.80
N VAL A 125 -0.11 -4.98 10.81
CA VAL A 125 1.34 -5.01 11.00
C VAL A 125 1.92 -3.68 10.57
N THR A 126 2.60 -2.99 11.49
CA THR A 126 3.23 -1.71 11.16
C THR A 126 4.57 -1.93 10.45
N TYR A 127 4.90 -1.04 9.53
CA TYR A 127 6.19 -1.01 8.86
C TYR A 127 7.34 -0.87 9.86
N ALA A 128 7.14 -0.09 10.93
CA ALA A 128 8.08 0.03 12.04
C ALA A 128 8.36 -1.32 12.73
N HIS A 129 7.32 -2.12 12.99
CA HIS A 129 7.49 -3.42 13.61
C HIS A 129 8.28 -4.38 12.72
N LEU A 130 8.01 -4.38 11.41
CA LEU A 130 8.78 -5.15 10.44
C LEU A 130 10.26 -4.76 10.41
N LEU A 131 10.59 -3.47 10.54
CA LEU A 131 11.98 -3.01 10.56
C LEU A 131 12.70 -3.32 11.87
N ASN A 132 12.01 -3.19 13.01
CA ASN A 132 12.61 -3.34 14.33
C ASN A 132 12.87 -4.82 14.68
N ASP A 133 11.92 -5.70 14.38
CA ASP A 133 12.05 -7.14 14.61
C ASP A 133 11.42 -7.93 13.45
N PRO A 134 12.12 -8.04 12.31
CA PRO A 134 11.57 -8.69 11.13
C PRO A 134 11.23 -10.15 11.39
N MET A 135 12.04 -10.87 12.17
CA MET A 135 11.81 -12.29 12.44
C MET A 135 10.47 -12.50 13.14
N VAL A 136 10.22 -11.79 14.24
CA VAL A 136 8.97 -11.90 14.99
C VAL A 136 7.78 -11.41 14.16
N ALA A 137 7.92 -10.28 13.44
CA ALA A 137 6.86 -9.74 12.61
C ALA A 137 6.44 -10.72 11.49
N PHE A 138 7.40 -11.33 10.79
CA PHE A 138 7.13 -12.33 9.75
C PHE A 138 6.55 -13.62 10.34
N GLN A 139 7.04 -14.09 11.48
CA GLN A 139 6.48 -15.26 12.17
C GLN A 139 5.01 -15.03 12.55
N ASN A 140 4.67 -13.86 13.10
CA ASN A 140 3.29 -13.51 13.44
C ASN A 140 2.38 -13.51 12.21
N ILE A 141 2.85 -12.96 11.08
CA ILE A 141 2.12 -13.01 9.80
C ILE A 141 1.90 -14.45 9.37
N LEU A 142 2.95 -15.29 9.39
CA LEU A 142 2.89 -16.67 8.93
C LEU A 142 1.98 -17.54 9.80
N MET A 143 2.07 -17.41 11.12
CA MET A 143 1.13 -18.05 12.05
C MET A 143 -0.30 -17.65 11.75
N PHE A 144 -0.55 -16.34 11.59
CA PHE A 144 -1.87 -15.82 11.28
C PHE A 144 -2.41 -16.37 9.96
N VAL A 145 -1.62 -16.39 8.88
CA VAL A 145 -2.07 -16.89 7.57
C VAL A 145 -2.10 -18.42 7.48
N GLY A 146 -1.65 -19.16 8.50
CA GLY A 146 -1.75 -20.62 8.58
C GLY A 146 -0.50 -21.38 8.09
N TYR A 147 0.67 -20.74 8.12
CA TYR A 147 1.97 -21.31 7.75
C TYR A 147 3.00 -21.27 8.90
N PRO A 148 2.69 -21.76 10.12
CA PRO A 148 3.55 -21.62 11.30
C PRO A 148 4.94 -22.29 11.15
N ASN A 149 5.08 -23.28 10.26
CA ASN A 149 6.31 -24.03 10.06
C ASN A 149 7.19 -23.49 8.91
N ALA A 150 6.86 -22.33 8.33
CA ALA A 150 7.67 -21.74 7.26
C ALA A 150 9.04 -21.29 7.79
N ASN A 151 10.11 -21.55 7.01
CA ASN A 151 11.47 -21.20 7.39
C ASN A 151 11.74 -19.71 7.12
N VAL A 152 11.46 -18.87 8.13
CA VAL A 152 11.61 -17.42 8.06
C VAL A 152 13.07 -17.00 7.85
N THR A 153 14.01 -17.65 8.56
CA THR A 153 15.44 -17.35 8.44
C THR A 153 15.91 -17.49 7.01
N LYS A 154 15.55 -18.60 6.35
CA LYS A 154 15.88 -18.82 4.93
C LYS A 154 15.27 -17.75 4.03
N ALA A 155 13.99 -17.42 4.23
CA ALA A 155 13.30 -16.41 3.42
C ALA A 155 13.96 -15.04 3.49
N LEU A 156 14.41 -14.62 4.68
CA LEU A 156 15.12 -13.34 4.88
C LEU A 156 16.55 -13.34 4.34
N ILE A 157 17.26 -14.47 4.39
CA ILE A 157 18.59 -14.59 3.76
C ILE A 157 18.47 -14.46 2.23
N GLU A 158 17.46 -15.10 1.64
CA GLU A 158 17.23 -15.06 0.19
C GLU A 158 16.67 -13.70 -0.28
N ASN A 159 15.91 -13.02 0.58
CA ASN A 159 15.29 -11.73 0.28
C ASN A 159 15.63 -10.72 1.40
N PRO A 160 16.89 -10.27 1.49
CA PRO A 160 17.30 -9.38 2.56
C PRO A 160 16.50 -8.08 2.49
N MET A 161 15.98 -7.64 3.62
CA MET A 161 15.36 -6.33 3.71
C MET A 161 16.40 -5.26 3.41
N LYS A 162 16.16 -4.46 2.37
CA LYS A 162 17.06 -3.36 2.04
C LYS A 162 16.89 -2.26 3.08
N ASN A 163 17.96 -1.94 3.79
CA ASN A 163 18.07 -0.80 4.72
C ASN A 163 17.91 0.53 3.96
N ASN A 164 16.68 0.89 3.63
CA ASN A 164 16.29 2.28 3.38
C ASN A 164 15.41 2.74 4.55
N SER A 165 15.84 2.39 5.77
CA SER A 165 15.09 2.54 7.01
C SER A 165 14.86 4.02 7.31
N ILE A 166 13.70 4.51 6.90
CA ILE A 166 13.05 5.62 7.60
C ILE A 166 12.58 5.01 8.92
N VAL A 167 12.95 5.63 10.04
CA VAL A 167 12.49 5.21 11.37
C VAL A 167 10.97 5.17 11.34
N GLY A 168 10.41 3.97 11.36
CA GLY A 168 8.97 3.80 11.31
C GLY A 168 8.33 4.30 12.62
N SER A 169 7.20 4.98 12.50
CA SER A 169 6.38 5.36 13.65
C SER A 169 5.80 4.12 14.33
N LEU A 170 5.87 4.06 15.66
CA LEU A 170 5.23 3.02 16.47
C LEU A 170 3.71 3.16 16.55
N ALA A 171 3.12 4.20 15.96
CA ALA A 171 1.71 4.53 16.15
C ALA A 171 0.81 3.94 15.06
N TYR A 172 0.18 2.81 15.34
CA TYR A 172 -1.12 2.48 14.74
C TYR A 172 -2.22 3.08 15.62
N ALA A 173 -3.09 3.90 15.01
CA ALA A 173 -4.26 4.44 15.69
C ALA A 173 -5.51 3.63 15.32
N THR A 174 -6.27 3.19 16.31
CA THR A 174 -7.64 2.70 16.11
C THR A 174 -8.55 3.89 15.81
N PHE A 175 -9.43 3.78 14.81
CA PHE A 175 -10.34 4.86 14.45
C PHE A 175 -11.76 4.52 14.86
N ASP A 176 -12.45 5.45 15.51
CA ASP A 176 -13.86 5.30 15.81
C ASP A 176 -14.75 5.55 14.58
N ASP A 177 -16.05 5.22 14.73
CA ASP A 177 -17.03 5.33 13.65
C ASP A 177 -17.25 6.77 13.17
N GLU A 178 -17.13 7.75 14.07
CA GLU A 178 -17.34 9.16 13.76
C GLU A 178 -16.18 9.71 12.94
N THR A 179 -14.95 9.42 13.36
CA THR A 179 -13.71 9.74 12.64
C THR A 179 -13.74 9.15 11.24
N CYS A 180 -14.16 7.89 11.12
CA CYS A 180 -14.36 7.21 9.84
C CYS A 180 -15.35 7.95 8.92
N LYS A 181 -16.51 8.37 9.45
CA LYS A 181 -17.53 9.10 8.68
C LYS A 181 -17.04 10.49 8.27
N ASP A 182 -16.30 11.18 9.14
CA ASP A 182 -15.71 12.48 8.84
C ASP A 182 -14.65 12.38 7.75
N LEU A 183 -13.80 11.36 7.78
CA LEU A 183 -12.82 11.08 6.71
C LEU A 183 -13.50 10.82 5.36
N ASP A 184 -14.60 10.06 5.34
CA ASP A 184 -15.40 9.84 4.13
C ASP A 184 -15.98 11.15 3.56
N LYS A 185 -16.40 12.09 4.42
CA LYS A 185 -16.87 13.42 4.01
C LYS A 185 -15.71 14.28 3.49
N LYS A 186 -14.61 14.36 4.26
CA LYS A 186 -13.41 15.14 3.90
C LYS A 186 -12.82 14.69 2.57
N PHE A 187 -12.77 13.38 2.31
CA PHE A 187 -12.29 12.81 1.05
C PHE A 187 -13.05 13.36 -0.16
N LYS A 188 -14.39 13.44 -0.08
CA LYS A 188 -15.23 13.98 -1.16
C LYS A 188 -15.04 15.49 -1.39
N LEU A 189 -14.55 16.21 -0.39
CA LEU A 189 -14.34 17.66 -0.44
C LEU A 189 -12.93 18.03 -0.97
N VAL A 190 -12.02 17.07 -1.13
CA VAL A 190 -10.71 17.38 -1.72
C VAL A 190 -10.86 17.64 -3.21
N SER A 191 -10.75 18.90 -3.61
CA SER A 191 -10.80 19.29 -5.02
C SER A 191 -9.47 18.99 -5.72
N LEU A 192 -9.46 17.95 -6.56
CA LEU A 192 -8.34 17.63 -7.46
C LEU A 192 -8.43 18.39 -8.80
N ASN A 193 -9.30 19.39 -8.91
CA ASN A 193 -9.42 20.23 -10.11
C ASN A 193 -8.36 21.33 -10.18
N ILE A 194 -7.57 21.49 -9.11
CA ILE A 194 -6.54 22.52 -9.02
C ILE A 194 -5.35 22.28 -9.97
N SER A 195 -5.09 21.01 -10.31
CA SER A 195 -3.95 20.63 -11.15
C SER A 195 -4.18 19.23 -11.74
N GLN A 196 -3.98 19.09 -13.06
CA GLN A 196 -3.99 17.78 -13.71
C GLN A 196 -2.86 16.89 -13.19
N CYS A 197 -1.70 17.49 -12.85
CA CYS A 197 -0.60 16.75 -12.27
C CYS A 197 -0.99 16.11 -10.92
N VAL A 198 -1.63 16.88 -10.03
CA VAL A 198 -2.13 16.36 -8.75
C VAL A 198 -3.08 15.20 -8.97
N ARG A 199 -3.99 15.31 -9.95
CA ARG A 199 -4.92 14.22 -10.28
C ARG A 199 -4.20 12.96 -10.74
N GLN A 200 -3.23 13.08 -11.66
CA GLN A 200 -2.50 11.93 -12.18
C GLN A 200 -1.61 11.28 -11.12
N ALA A 201 -0.89 12.08 -10.31
CA ALA A 201 -0.10 11.57 -9.20
C ALA A 201 -0.99 10.82 -8.17
N THR A 202 -2.14 11.39 -7.83
CA THR A 202 -3.14 10.76 -6.95
C THR A 202 -3.68 9.44 -7.54
N GLN A 203 -3.99 9.42 -8.84
CA GLN A 203 -4.48 8.22 -9.53
C GLN A 203 -3.44 7.12 -9.62
N MET A 204 -2.18 7.49 -9.88
CA MET A 204 -1.06 6.56 -9.95
C MET A 204 -0.86 5.84 -8.62
N LEU A 205 -1.01 6.55 -7.51
CA LEU A 205 -0.93 5.98 -6.16
C LEU A 205 -2.25 5.36 -5.69
N GLN A 206 -3.26 5.30 -6.57
CA GLN A 206 -4.57 4.70 -6.33
C GLN A 206 -5.37 5.32 -5.17
N PHE A 207 -5.07 6.58 -4.80
CA PHE A 207 -5.79 7.28 -3.74
C PHE A 207 -7.21 7.69 -4.11
N SER A 208 -7.54 7.73 -5.41
CA SER A 208 -8.84 8.21 -5.89
C SER A 208 -9.90 7.11 -6.06
N ARG A 209 -9.68 5.89 -5.55
CA ARG A 209 -10.60 4.75 -5.67
C ARG A 209 -11.32 4.42 -4.37
#